data_AF-A0A448PMZ6-F1
#
_entry.id   AF-A0A448PMZ6-F1
#
_cell.length_a   1.000
_cell.length_b   1.000
_cell.length_c   1.000
_cell.angle_alpha   90.00
_cell.angle_beta   90.00
_cell.angle_gamma   90.00
#
_symmetry.space_group_name_H-M   'P 1'
#
loop_
_entity.id
_entity.type
_entity.pdbx_description
1 polymer ?
#
loop_
_entity_poly.entity_id
_entity_poly.type
_entity_poly.pdbx_seq_one_letter_code
_entity_poly.pdbx_strand_id
1 'polypeptide(L)'
;MTSIKLSLQERDFDELVEHSARLAQADDEMRWALIQARKEAGLSQRDVAEMMGVKQPTVAAFESQDNDPRLSTLRRYALAVGASVGHRVTTWGRTSFESESWTPIQAPSEGWPIVTDKSAGGPLPVRPERTVPLVSDFAAAA
;
A
#
# COMPACT_ATOMS: atom_id res chain seq x y z
N MET A 1 8.08 27.69 19.64
CA MET A 1 7.44 27.77 18.31
C MET A 1 8.38 28.34 17.22
N THR A 2 9.71 28.14 17.30
CA THR A 2 10.63 28.64 16.25
C THR A 2 11.88 27.76 16.15
N SER A 3 11.78 26.56 15.56
CA SER A 3 12.99 25.80 15.20
C SER A 3 12.87 24.88 13.98
N ILE A 4 11.69 24.65 13.39
CA ILE A 4 11.59 23.79 12.20
C ILE A 4 12.08 24.50 10.93
N LYS A 5 11.95 25.84 10.85
CA LYS A 5 12.37 26.62 9.68
C LYS A 5 13.89 26.66 9.44
N LEU A 6 14.73 26.32 10.43
CA LEU A 6 16.18 26.52 10.32
C LEU A 6 16.97 25.35 9.71
N SER A 7 16.42 24.13 9.60
CA SER A 7 17.22 22.94 9.24
C SER A 7 17.07 22.44 7.80
N LEU A 8 16.22 23.07 6.98
CA LEU A 8 16.09 22.74 5.55
C LEU A 8 17.06 23.55 4.67
N GLN A 9 17.54 24.69 5.17
CA GLN A 9 18.35 25.65 4.40
C GLN A 9 19.85 25.32 4.36
N GLU A 10 20.33 24.34 5.13
CA GLU A 10 21.75 23.93 5.20
C GLU A 10 22.03 22.60 4.50
N ARG A 11 21.05 21.98 3.83
CA ARG A 11 21.30 20.73 3.10
C ARG A 11 22.15 20.99 1.88
N ASP A 12 23.23 20.23 1.74
CA ASP A 12 23.96 20.21 0.49
C ASP A 12 23.03 19.71 -0.63
N PHE A 13 23.11 20.35 -1.80
CA PHE A 13 22.28 19.99 -2.94
C PHE A 13 22.52 18.52 -3.34
N ASP A 14 23.75 18.05 -3.21
CA ASP A 14 24.14 16.67 -3.48
C ASP A 14 23.44 15.66 -2.54
N GLU A 15 23.31 15.98 -1.25
CA GLU A 15 22.60 15.14 -0.28
C GLU A 15 21.10 15.03 -0.60
N LEU A 16 20.48 16.12 -1.08
CA LEU A 16 19.08 16.13 -1.50
C LEU A 16 18.85 15.27 -2.75
N VAL A 17 19.76 15.35 -3.71
CA VAL A 17 19.72 14.53 -4.94
C VAL A 17 19.93 13.06 -4.60
N GLU A 18 20.88 12.73 -3.73
CA GLU A 18 21.08 11.35 -3.30
C GLU A 18 19.85 10.83 -2.53
N HIS A 19 19.25 11.67 -1.69
CA HIS A 19 18.04 11.30 -0.96
C HIS A 19 16.85 11.03 -1.88
N SER A 20 16.62 11.86 -2.90
CA SER A 20 15.54 11.64 -3.86
C SER A 20 15.76 10.35 -4.67
N ALA A 21 16.99 10.09 -5.12
CA ALA A 21 17.34 8.87 -5.84
C ALA A 21 17.07 7.61 -5.00
N ARG A 22 17.43 7.63 -3.71
CA ARG A 22 17.18 6.53 -2.78
C ARG A 22 15.69 6.25 -2.58
N LEU A 23 14.85 7.28 -2.53
CA LEU A 23 13.40 7.12 -2.42
C LEU A 23 12.80 6.51 -3.69
N ALA A 24 13.21 6.98 -4.88
CA ALA A 24 12.76 6.42 -6.15
C ALA A 24 13.17 4.94 -6.29
N GLN A 25 14.40 4.58 -5.89
CA GLN A 25 14.85 3.20 -5.88
C GLN A 25 14.01 2.31 -4.94
N ALA A 26 13.65 2.81 -3.76
CA ALA A 26 12.80 2.06 -2.84
C ALA A 26 11.40 1.78 -3.44
N ASP A 27 10.84 2.74 -4.20
CA ASP A 27 9.57 2.55 -4.90
C ASP A 27 9.68 1.50 -6.02
N ASP A 28 10.78 1.50 -6.77
CA ASP A 28 11.09 0.47 -7.77
C ASP A 28 11.23 -0.93 -7.16
N GLU A 29 11.96 -1.05 -6.05
CA GLU A 29 12.16 -2.30 -5.32
C GLU A 29 10.83 -2.84 -4.79
N MET A 30 9.98 -1.97 -4.23
CA MET A 30 8.64 -2.34 -3.77
C MET A 30 7.78 -2.87 -4.92
N ARG A 31 7.77 -2.18 -6.08
CA ARG A 31 7.02 -2.64 -7.26
C ARG A 31 7.54 -3.99 -7.74
N TRP A 32 8.86 -4.15 -7.82
CA TRP A 32 9.49 -5.39 -8.25
C TRP A 32 9.12 -6.55 -7.32
N ALA A 33 9.13 -6.34 -6.00
CA ALA A 33 8.75 -7.36 -5.02
C ALA A 33 7.30 -7.84 -5.22
N LEU A 34 6.37 -6.93 -5.54
CA LEU A 34 4.99 -7.30 -5.86
C LEU A 34 4.90 -8.14 -7.15
N ILE A 35 5.68 -7.81 -8.18
CA ILE A 35 5.75 -8.57 -9.43
C ILE A 35 6.31 -9.98 -9.17
N GLN A 36 7.29 -10.13 -8.27
CA GLN A 36 7.78 -11.45 -7.88
C GLN A 36 6.72 -12.25 -7.13
N ALA A 37 6.02 -11.63 -6.16
CA ALA A 37 4.92 -12.29 -5.45
C ALA A 37 3.84 -12.82 -6.43
N ARG A 38 3.50 -12.05 -7.47
CA ARG A 38 2.62 -12.53 -8.56
C ARG A 38 3.15 -13.80 -9.22
N LYS A 39 4.43 -13.79 -9.61
CA LYS A 39 5.07 -14.92 -10.30
C LYS A 39 5.14 -16.16 -9.41
N GLU A 40 5.47 -15.99 -8.14
CA GLU A 40 5.50 -17.06 -7.14
C GLU A 40 4.11 -17.66 -6.89
N ALA A 41 3.06 -16.83 -6.93
CA ALA A 41 1.67 -17.28 -6.89
C ALA A 41 1.19 -17.97 -8.20
N GLY A 42 2.03 -18.03 -9.24
CA GLY A 42 1.68 -18.66 -10.52
C GLY A 42 0.63 -17.88 -11.35
N LEU A 43 0.39 -16.61 -11.01
CA LEU A 43 -0.64 -15.79 -11.63
C LEU A 43 -0.14 -15.11 -12.90
N SER A 44 -0.93 -15.11 -13.97
CA SER A 44 -0.66 -14.26 -15.15
C SER A 44 -1.10 -12.81 -14.89
N GLN A 45 -0.62 -11.87 -15.73
CA GLN A 45 -1.09 -10.49 -15.69
C GLN A 45 -2.60 -10.37 -15.94
N ARG A 46 -3.17 -11.29 -16.73
CA ARG A 46 -4.61 -11.34 -17.01
C ARG A 46 -5.39 -11.75 -15.77
N ASP A 47 -4.90 -12.73 -15.01
CA ASP A 47 -5.55 -13.20 -13.78
C ASP A 47 -5.57 -12.10 -12.72
N VAL A 48 -4.45 -11.37 -12.56
CA VAL A 48 -4.39 -10.19 -11.69
C VAL A 48 -5.34 -9.09 -12.15
N ALA A 49 -5.42 -8.84 -13.47
CA ALA A 49 -6.32 -7.83 -14.01
C ALA A 49 -7.80 -8.16 -13.71
N GLU A 50 -8.17 -9.43 -13.86
CA GLU A 50 -9.50 -9.95 -13.53
C GLU A 50 -9.80 -9.78 -12.04
N MET A 51 -8.87 -10.17 -11.15
CA MET A 51 -9.01 -9.98 -9.70
C MET A 51 -9.10 -8.50 -9.29
N MET A 52 -8.40 -7.61 -9.99
CA MET A 52 -8.42 -6.17 -9.74
C MET A 52 -9.61 -5.44 -10.40
N GLY A 53 -10.39 -6.13 -11.24
CA GLY A 53 -11.48 -5.54 -12.02
C GLY A 53 -11.00 -4.50 -13.05
N VAL A 54 -9.81 -4.68 -13.64
CA VAL A 54 -9.21 -3.78 -14.63
C VAL A 54 -8.86 -4.54 -15.92
N LYS A 55 -8.46 -3.81 -16.97
CA LYS A 55 -8.00 -4.43 -18.22
C LYS A 55 -6.53 -4.88 -18.08
N GLN A 56 -6.15 -5.96 -18.75
CA GLN A 56 -4.77 -6.47 -18.72
C GLN A 56 -3.69 -5.42 -19.06
N PRO A 57 -3.88 -4.48 -20.02
CA PRO A 57 -2.91 -3.41 -20.25
C PRO A 57 -2.66 -2.50 -19.04
N THR A 58 -3.63 -2.37 -18.12
CA THR A 58 -3.44 -1.64 -16.86
C THR A 58 -2.45 -2.35 -15.95
N VAL A 59 -2.50 -3.68 -15.90
CA VAL A 59 -1.52 -4.49 -15.17
C VAL A 59 -0.16 -4.48 -15.87
N ALA A 60 -0.13 -4.60 -17.21
CA ALA A 60 1.11 -4.51 -17.96
C ALA A 60 1.80 -3.14 -17.78
N ALA A 61 1.03 -2.04 -17.79
CA ALA A 61 1.54 -0.70 -17.50
C ALA A 61 2.05 -0.60 -16.06
N PHE A 62 1.33 -1.16 -15.09
CA PHE A 62 1.81 -1.25 -13.71
C PHE A 62 3.15 -2.00 -13.62
N GLU A 63 3.35 -3.10 -14.35
CA GLU A 63 4.59 -3.90 -14.30
C GLU A 63 5.76 -3.31 -15.12
N SER A 64 5.53 -2.22 -15.86
CA SER A 64 6.57 -1.55 -16.65
C SER A 64 7.63 -0.89 -15.75
N GLN A 65 8.86 -0.76 -16.27
CA GLN A 65 9.94 -0.04 -15.58
C GLN A 65 9.67 1.47 -15.49
N ASP A 66 9.06 2.06 -16.51
CA ASP A 66 8.86 3.52 -16.61
C ASP A 66 7.56 4.02 -15.97
N ASN A 67 6.87 3.18 -15.19
CA ASN A 67 5.58 3.54 -14.62
C ASN A 67 5.71 3.91 -13.14
N ASP A 68 5.10 5.04 -12.76
CA ASP A 68 4.94 5.49 -11.37
C ASP A 68 3.50 5.19 -10.89
N PRO A 69 3.25 3.99 -10.31
CA PRO A 69 1.91 3.63 -9.88
C PRO A 69 1.52 4.37 -8.61
N ARG A 70 0.31 4.95 -8.61
CA ARG A 70 -0.30 5.47 -7.38
C ARG A 70 -0.28 4.41 -6.27
N LEU A 71 -0.09 4.85 -5.03
CA LEU A 71 -0.15 3.97 -3.85
C LEU A 71 -1.46 3.15 -3.77
N SER A 72 -2.59 3.70 -4.23
CA SER A 72 -3.86 2.97 -4.29
C SER A 72 -3.84 1.80 -5.30
N THR A 73 -3.07 1.92 -6.37
CA THR A 73 -2.87 0.83 -7.35
C THR A 73 -1.95 -0.23 -6.78
N LEU A 74 -0.84 0.17 -6.14
CA LEU A 74 0.07 -0.75 -5.43
C LEU A 74 -0.68 -1.60 -4.40
N ARG A 75 -1.52 -0.98 -3.56
CA ARG A 75 -2.30 -1.73 -2.55
C ARG A 75 -3.31 -2.70 -3.16
N ARG A 76 -4.00 -2.31 -4.24
CA ARG A 76 -4.91 -3.23 -4.95
C ARG A 76 -4.18 -4.39 -5.60
N TYR A 77 -3.02 -4.13 -6.20
CA TYR A 77 -2.16 -5.17 -6.76
C TYR A 77 -1.68 -6.12 -5.66
N ALA A 78 -1.16 -5.59 -4.54
CA ALA A 78 -0.73 -6.38 -3.38
C ALA A 78 -1.84 -7.32 -2.88
N LEU A 79 -3.06 -6.79 -2.73
CA LEU A 79 -4.23 -7.59 -2.35
C LEU A 79 -4.51 -8.72 -3.37
N ALA A 80 -4.44 -8.43 -4.67
CA ALA A 80 -4.71 -9.40 -5.73
C ALA A 80 -3.67 -10.54 -5.79
N VAL A 81 -2.43 -10.29 -5.35
CA VAL A 81 -1.35 -11.29 -5.34
C VAL A 81 -1.13 -11.93 -3.95
N GLY A 82 -1.95 -11.58 -2.96
CA GLY A 82 -1.81 -12.11 -1.59
C GLY A 82 -0.64 -11.52 -0.80
N ALA A 83 -0.14 -10.35 -1.19
CA ALA A 83 0.94 -9.64 -0.52
C ALA A 83 0.40 -8.51 0.38
N SER A 84 1.25 -8.03 1.29
CA SER A 84 0.99 -6.85 2.13
C SER A 84 2.09 -5.82 1.94
N VAL A 85 1.71 -4.54 1.95
CA VAL A 85 2.65 -3.40 1.86
C VAL A 85 2.54 -2.59 3.13
N GLY A 86 3.67 -2.32 3.77
CA GLY A 86 3.79 -1.43 4.92
C GLY A 86 4.45 -0.11 4.53
N HIS A 87 4.07 0.97 5.19
CA HIS A 87 4.71 2.27 5.01
C HIS A 87 5.46 2.66 6.28
N ARG A 88 6.68 3.18 6.12
CA ARG A 88 7.48 3.74 7.21
C ARG A 88 7.88 5.15 6.83
N VAL A 89 7.58 6.11 7.71
CA VAL A 89 8.00 7.51 7.55
C VAL A 89 9.06 7.80 8.60
N THR A 90 10.21 8.27 8.16
CA THR A 90 11.32 8.70 9.02
C THR A 90 11.66 10.15 8.73
N THR A 91 12.07 10.87 9.77
CA THR A 91 12.55 12.26 9.67
C THR A 91 13.98 12.37 10.20
N TRP A 92 14.69 13.41 9.79
CA TRP A 92 16.01 13.70 10.33
C TRP A 92 15.89 14.20 11.78
N GLY A 93 16.49 13.47 12.73
CA GLY A 93 16.75 13.97 14.10
C GLY A 93 15.77 13.54 15.21
N ARG A 94 14.58 12.99 14.95
CA ARG A 94 13.82 12.18 15.92
C ARG A 94 12.53 11.55 15.41
N THR A 95 12.28 10.36 15.96
CA THR A 95 11.02 9.60 16.04
C THR A 95 10.49 9.06 14.71
N SER A 96 10.68 7.76 14.51
CA SER A 96 9.80 6.97 13.63
C SER A 96 8.39 7.05 14.20
N PHE A 97 7.45 7.59 13.43
CA PHE A 97 6.03 7.44 13.73
C PHE A 97 5.66 5.99 13.41
N GLU A 98 5.74 5.12 14.41
CA GLU A 98 5.07 3.82 14.31
C GLU A 98 3.58 4.10 14.37
N SER A 99 2.87 3.86 13.27
CA SER A 99 1.41 3.85 13.32
C SER A 99 1.01 2.80 14.35
N GLU A 100 0.32 3.22 15.41
CA GLU A 100 -0.15 2.34 16.49
C GLU A 100 -0.66 1.03 15.90
N SER A 101 -0.03 -0.06 16.33
CA SER A 101 -0.10 -1.41 15.77
C SER A 101 -1.46 -1.71 15.12
N TRP A 102 -1.51 -1.76 13.78
CA TRP A 102 -2.60 -2.40 13.09
C TRP A 102 -2.63 -3.86 13.56
N THR A 103 -3.56 -4.18 14.44
CA THR A 103 -3.80 -5.55 14.86
C THR A 103 -4.63 -6.19 13.77
N PRO A 104 -4.16 -7.27 13.11
CA PRO A 104 -5.01 -8.02 12.20
C PRO A 104 -6.29 -8.38 12.94
N ILE A 105 -7.44 -8.21 12.30
CA ILE A 105 -8.70 -8.74 12.85
C ILE A 105 -8.47 -10.24 13.01
N GLN A 106 -8.37 -10.74 14.24
CA GLN A 106 -8.39 -12.17 14.48
C GLN A 106 -9.68 -12.69 13.88
N ALA A 107 -9.57 -13.59 12.90
CA ALA A 107 -10.74 -14.28 12.38
C ALA A 107 -11.46 -14.89 13.60
N PRO A 108 -12.75 -14.58 13.83
CA PRO A 108 -13.48 -15.25 14.89
C PRO A 108 -13.33 -16.75 14.67
N SER A 109 -13.02 -17.49 15.74
CA SER A 109 -12.87 -18.94 15.72
C SER A 109 -14.14 -19.66 15.26
N GLU A 110 -15.25 -18.94 15.19
CA GLU A 110 -16.52 -19.35 14.61
C GLU A 110 -16.73 -18.56 13.30
N GLY A 111 -16.78 -19.28 12.19
CA GLY A 111 -16.67 -18.76 10.82
C GLY A 111 -17.64 -17.63 10.44
N TRP A 112 -17.30 -16.92 9.37
CA TRP A 112 -18.14 -15.86 8.82
C TRP A 112 -19.55 -16.39 8.45
N PRO A 113 -20.64 -15.68 8.81
CA PRO A 113 -21.96 -16.01 8.29
C PRO A 113 -21.99 -15.71 6.79
N ILE A 114 -22.06 -16.77 5.98
CA ILE A 114 -22.21 -16.69 4.52
C ILE A 114 -23.69 -16.43 4.22
N VAL A 115 -24.03 -15.29 3.63
CA VAL A 115 -25.35 -15.07 3.02
C VAL A 115 -25.34 -15.68 1.63
N THR A 116 -26.14 -16.72 1.41
CA THR A 116 -26.34 -17.33 0.09
C THR A 116 -27.50 -16.64 -0.62
N ASP A 117 -27.24 -15.55 -1.34
CA ASP A 117 -28.15 -15.07 -2.38
C ASP A 117 -27.68 -15.63 -3.74
N LYS A 118 -28.59 -16.26 -4.48
CA LYS A 118 -28.29 -16.97 -5.73
C LYS A 118 -28.19 -16.03 -6.96
N SER A 119 -28.38 -14.73 -6.78
CA SER A 119 -28.41 -13.76 -7.89
C SER A 119 -27.19 -12.83 -7.99
N ALA A 120 -26.26 -12.89 -7.05
CA ALA A 120 -24.98 -12.19 -7.13
C ALA A 120 -23.87 -13.18 -7.53
N GLY A 121 -22.93 -12.77 -8.40
CA GLY A 121 -21.68 -13.51 -8.61
C GLY A 121 -21.03 -13.86 -7.26
N GLY A 122 -20.23 -14.93 -7.22
CA GLY A 122 -19.77 -15.65 -6.02
C GLY A 122 -19.60 -14.78 -4.75
N PRO A 123 -20.01 -15.29 -3.58
CA PRO A 123 -20.31 -14.48 -2.39
C PRO A 123 -19.14 -13.57 -2.01
N LEU A 124 -19.34 -12.27 -2.20
CA LEU A 124 -18.48 -11.26 -1.60
C LEU A 124 -18.91 -11.05 -0.14
N PRO A 125 -17.96 -10.93 0.80
CA PRO A 125 -18.29 -10.70 2.20
C PRO A 125 -18.92 -9.31 2.35
N VAL A 126 -20.23 -9.26 2.61
CA VAL A 126 -20.93 -8.06 3.08
C VAL A 126 -20.79 -7.96 4.58
N ARG A 127 -20.28 -6.84 5.10
CA ARG A 127 -20.37 -6.50 6.51
C ARG A 127 -21.33 -5.32 6.70
N PRO A 128 -22.47 -5.52 7.39
CA PRO A 128 -23.20 -4.41 7.99
C PRO A 128 -22.40 -3.98 9.24
N GLU A 129 -22.31 -2.68 9.48
CA GLU A 129 -21.78 -2.11 10.72
C GLU A 129 -20.28 -2.37 11.02
N ARG A 130 -19.36 -1.58 10.45
CA ARG A 130 -18.22 -1.00 11.22
C ARG A 130 -17.33 -0.06 10.41
N THR A 131 -17.42 1.21 10.79
CA THR A 131 -16.50 2.30 10.47
C THR A 131 -15.08 1.93 10.89
N VAL A 132 -14.10 2.07 9.99
CA VAL A 132 -12.68 2.16 10.37
C VAL A 132 -12.59 3.37 11.30
N PRO A 133 -12.10 3.25 12.56
CA PRO A 133 -11.87 4.44 13.36
C PRO A 133 -10.87 5.31 12.59
N LEU A 134 -11.36 6.44 12.06
CA LEU A 134 -10.49 7.49 11.58
C LEU A 134 -9.67 7.93 12.79
N VAL A 135 -8.36 7.74 12.71
CA VAL A 135 -7.40 8.32 13.64
C VAL A 135 -7.79 9.79 13.81
N SER A 136 -8.27 10.15 15.01
CA SER A 136 -8.98 11.42 15.22
C SER A 136 -8.05 12.64 15.22
N ASP A 137 -6.74 12.42 15.27
CA ASP A 137 -5.75 13.49 15.29
C ASP A 137 -4.65 13.31 14.22
N PHE A 138 -5.02 13.51 12.96
CA PHE A 138 -4.03 13.84 11.93
C PHE A 138 -3.45 15.25 12.10
N ALA A 139 -4.12 16.13 12.85
CA ALA A 139 -3.77 17.55 13.01
C ALA A 139 -2.80 17.83 14.16
N ALA A 140 -2.55 16.89 15.07
CA ALA A 140 -1.69 17.10 16.23
C ALA A 140 -0.17 17.02 15.92
N ALA A 141 0.20 16.72 14.67
CA ALA A 141 1.59 16.53 14.22
C ALA A 141 2.08 17.57 13.19
N ALA A 142 1.35 18.68 12.99
CA ALA A 142 1.74 19.78 12.08
C ALA A 142 2.37 20.97 12.82
#